data_AF-A0A3B8ZAC6-F1
#
_entry.id   AF-A0A3B8ZAC6-F1
#
_cell.length_a   1.000
_cell.length_b   1.000
_cell.length_c   1.000
_cell.angle_alpha   90.00
_cell.angle_beta   90.00
_cell.angle_gamma   90.00
#
_symmetry.space_group_name_H-M   'P 1'
#
loop_
_entity.id
_entity.type
_entity.pdbx_description
1 polymer ?
#
loop_
_entity_poly.entity_id
_entity_poly.type
_entity_poly.pdbx_seq_one_letter_code
_entity_poly.pdbx_strand_id
1 'polypeptide(L)'
;MLDTERLLGILHPNFEAIMKLRLGPLKEQWEAYGPGLLYQISQVVGAELLVDSAQVYLVTPVMGGLGWSHLNTNRCHIEAVLTNQHPHLSEVMRLAWLLAQLGFERPIYSERIHADRLPVVAGLSMLPATLWAAEQLGFGQLTADSLREALEFWKIDNPARSPAQLEALAQVLLVWWETLTSGKVEWSVALTGLDRMTSMEGE
;
A
#
# COMPACT_ATOMS: atom_id res chain seq x y z
N MET A 1 -25.84 18.51 19.03
CA MET A 1 -24.90 18.01 18.00
C MET A 1 -23.67 18.90 18.11
N LEU A 2 -22.56 18.39 18.63
CA LEU A 2 -21.32 19.17 18.71
C LEU A 2 -20.85 19.41 17.27
N ASP A 3 -20.59 20.67 16.97
CA ASP A 3 -20.09 21.11 15.67
C ASP A 3 -18.62 20.67 15.55
N THR A 4 -18.41 19.50 14.95
CA THR A 4 -17.11 18.85 14.80
C THR A 4 -16.11 19.74 14.07
N GLU A 5 -16.58 20.56 13.13
CA GLU A 5 -15.74 21.53 12.41
C GLU A 5 -15.25 22.63 13.35
N ARG A 6 -16.13 23.15 14.21
CA ARG A 6 -15.76 24.14 15.23
C ARG A 6 -14.77 23.59 16.26
N LEU A 7 -14.95 22.35 16.69
CA LEU A 7 -14.00 21.66 17.59
C LEU A 7 -12.64 21.45 16.93
N LEU A 8 -12.61 20.99 15.67
CA LEU A 8 -11.38 20.85 14.90
C LEU A 8 -10.66 22.19 14.73
N GLY A 9 -11.40 23.27 14.46
CA GLY A 9 -10.83 24.62 14.36
C GLY A 9 -10.25 25.15 15.67
N ILE A 10 -10.81 24.74 16.81
CA ILE A 10 -10.29 25.10 18.16
C ILE A 10 -9.05 24.26 18.50
N LEU A 11 -9.08 22.95 18.23
CA LEU A 11 -8.01 22.01 18.60
C LEU A 11 -6.80 22.09 17.65
N HIS A 12 -7.06 22.42 16.38
CA HIS A 12 -6.06 22.50 15.32
C HIS A 12 -6.15 23.86 14.62
N PRO A 13 -5.77 24.96 15.30
CA PRO A 13 -5.72 26.27 14.67
C PRO A 13 -4.82 26.21 13.43
N ASN A 14 -5.27 26.82 12.33
CA ASN A 14 -4.61 26.81 11.01
C ASN A 14 -4.50 25.42 10.34
N PHE A 15 -5.35 24.45 10.71
CA PHE A 15 -5.37 23.11 10.10
C PHE A 15 -5.30 23.15 8.57
N GLU A 16 -6.16 23.93 7.92
CA GLU A 16 -6.21 24.01 6.45
C GLU A 16 -4.88 24.49 5.85
N ALA A 17 -4.26 25.52 6.44
CA ALA A 17 -2.99 26.05 5.96
C ALA A 17 -1.85 25.03 6.16
N ILE A 18 -1.84 24.32 7.28
CA ILE A 18 -0.85 23.28 7.58
C ILE A 18 -1.01 22.10 6.61
N MET A 19 -2.25 21.67 6.34
CA MET A 19 -2.51 20.58 5.40
C MET A 19 -2.17 20.97 3.96
N LYS A 20 -2.43 22.21 3.53
CA LYS A 20 -1.99 22.73 2.22
C LYS A 20 -0.46 22.71 2.08
N LEU A 21 0.27 23.11 3.12
CA LEU A 21 1.73 23.04 3.14
C LEU A 21 2.23 21.60 3.01
N ARG A 22 1.58 20.65 3.70
CA ARG A 22 1.94 19.23 3.70
C ARG A 22 1.56 18.49 2.42
N LEU A 23 0.52 18.95 1.71
CA LEU A 23 0.13 18.39 0.41
C LEU A 23 1.22 18.58 -0.65
N GLY A 24 1.90 19.73 -0.65
CA GLY A 24 2.85 20.12 -1.69
C GLY A 24 3.86 19.03 -2.04
N PRO A 25 4.69 18.56 -1.09
CA PRO A 25 5.71 17.56 -1.35
C PRO A 25 5.18 16.25 -1.94
N LEU A 26 4.09 15.70 -1.39
CA LEU A 26 3.50 14.45 -1.91
C LEU A 26 2.91 14.66 -3.31
N LYS A 27 2.28 15.81 -3.56
CA LYS A 27 1.73 16.13 -4.89
C LYS A 27 2.83 16.25 -5.94
N GLU A 28 3.91 16.97 -5.63
CA GLU A 28 5.06 17.12 -6.53
C GLU A 28 5.70 15.76 -6.85
N GLN A 29 5.93 14.92 -5.84
CA GLN A 29 6.45 13.57 -6.05
C GLN A 29 5.49 12.69 -6.85
N TRP A 30 4.18 12.81 -6.60
CA TRP A 30 3.16 12.07 -7.34
C TRP A 30 3.14 12.46 -8.82
N GLU A 31 3.20 13.76 -9.14
CA GLU A 31 3.26 14.23 -10.52
C GLU A 31 4.54 13.75 -11.23
N ALA A 32 5.66 13.63 -10.50
CA ALA A 32 6.93 13.16 -11.06
C ALA A 32 6.99 11.64 -11.29
N TYR A 33 6.47 10.83 -10.36
CA TYR A 33 6.69 9.37 -10.36
C TYR A 33 5.41 8.52 -10.34
N GLY A 34 4.30 9.05 -9.83
CA GLY A 34 3.06 8.31 -9.57
C GLY A 34 2.50 7.58 -10.80
N PRO A 35 2.28 8.27 -11.94
CA PRO A 35 1.84 7.62 -13.17
C PRO A 35 2.80 6.52 -13.66
N GLY A 36 4.11 6.74 -13.53
CA GLY A 36 5.13 5.75 -13.88
C GLY A 36 5.05 4.51 -12.99
N LEU A 37 4.87 4.68 -11.69
CA LEU A 37 4.72 3.56 -10.74
C LEU A 37 3.49 2.72 -11.09
N LEU A 38 2.33 3.35 -11.25
CA LEU A 38 1.09 2.63 -11.59
C LEU A 38 1.20 1.96 -12.96
N TYR A 39 1.83 2.61 -13.94
CA TYR A 39 2.12 1.99 -15.23
C TYR A 39 2.95 0.73 -15.08
N GLN A 40 4.07 0.77 -14.35
CA GLN A 40 4.91 -0.41 -14.13
C GLN A 40 4.14 -1.51 -13.41
N ILE A 41 3.41 -1.19 -12.33
CA ILE A 41 2.55 -2.15 -11.63
C ILE A 41 1.59 -2.83 -12.61
N SER A 42 0.93 -2.08 -13.50
CA SER A 42 -0.01 -2.63 -14.48
C SER A 42 0.61 -3.65 -15.44
N GLN A 43 1.92 -3.57 -15.72
CA GLN A 43 2.61 -4.48 -16.62
C GLN A 43 2.75 -5.90 -16.04
N VAL A 44 2.70 -6.02 -14.72
CA VAL A 44 2.91 -7.29 -14.01
C VAL A 44 1.65 -7.84 -13.36
N VAL A 45 0.71 -6.97 -12.96
CA VAL A 45 -0.54 -7.39 -12.28
C VAL A 45 -1.78 -7.36 -13.18
N GLY A 46 -1.65 -6.83 -14.39
CA GLY A 46 -2.77 -6.56 -15.30
C GLY A 46 -3.36 -5.16 -15.09
N ALA A 47 -3.59 -4.44 -16.18
CA ALA A 47 -4.15 -3.09 -16.15
C ALA A 47 -5.58 -3.05 -15.59
N GLU A 48 -6.31 -4.16 -15.74
CA GLU A 48 -7.66 -4.33 -15.24
C GLU A 48 -7.72 -4.44 -13.71
N LEU A 49 -6.62 -4.67 -13.00
CA LEU A 49 -6.61 -4.54 -11.54
C LEU A 49 -6.64 -3.08 -11.09
N LEU A 50 -6.11 -2.16 -11.89
CA LEU A 50 -6.08 -0.75 -11.52
C LEU A 50 -7.44 -0.09 -11.76
N VAL A 51 -7.72 0.94 -10.96
CA VAL A 51 -8.94 1.75 -11.04
C VAL A 51 -8.68 3.01 -11.85
N ASP A 52 -9.65 3.44 -12.65
CA ASP A 52 -9.51 4.62 -13.52
C ASP A 52 -9.37 5.93 -12.72
N SER A 53 -9.96 5.98 -11.53
CA SER A 53 -9.86 7.11 -10.61
C SER A 53 -10.03 6.62 -9.18
N ALA A 54 -9.48 7.35 -8.21
CA ALA A 54 -9.64 7.10 -6.79
C ALA A 54 -9.58 8.42 -6.01
N GLN A 55 -10.14 8.44 -4.80
CA GLN A 55 -10.00 9.61 -3.92
C GLN A 55 -8.93 9.35 -2.87
N VAL A 56 -7.99 10.29 -2.75
CA VAL A 56 -6.92 10.25 -1.76
C VAL A 56 -7.20 11.30 -0.69
N TYR A 57 -7.35 10.86 0.55
CA TYR A 57 -7.56 11.72 1.70
C TYR A 57 -6.24 11.94 2.45
N LEU A 58 -5.85 13.19 2.60
CA LEU A 58 -4.72 13.56 3.44
C LEU A 58 -5.19 13.76 4.87
N VAL A 59 -4.54 13.07 5.80
CA VAL A 59 -4.86 13.15 7.23
C VAL A 59 -3.68 13.71 8.03
N THR A 60 -3.96 14.25 9.22
CA THR A 60 -2.90 14.70 10.14
C THR A 60 -1.98 13.53 10.48
N PRO A 61 -0.65 13.72 10.42
CA PRO A 61 0.28 12.68 10.85
C PRO A 61 0.15 12.39 12.34
N VAL A 62 0.03 11.11 12.69
CA VAL A 62 0.08 10.58 14.05
C VAL A 62 1.30 9.67 14.22
N MET A 63 1.57 8.84 13.22
CA MET A 63 2.62 7.81 13.28
C MET A 63 3.79 8.06 12.33
N GLY A 64 3.75 9.15 11.55
CA GLY A 64 4.84 9.55 10.68
C GLY A 64 4.85 8.77 9.36
N GLY A 65 3.70 8.66 8.71
CA GLY A 65 3.59 8.03 7.39
C GLY A 65 2.76 6.74 7.38
N LEU A 66 1.62 6.71 8.06
CA LEU A 66 0.63 5.65 7.86
C LEU A 66 -0.26 5.90 6.64
N GLY A 67 -0.94 4.85 6.20
CA GLY A 67 -2.02 4.94 5.22
C GLY A 67 -2.85 3.67 5.16
N TRP A 68 -4.02 3.76 4.54
CA TRP A 68 -4.94 2.64 4.39
C TRP A 68 -5.77 2.75 3.11
N SER A 69 -6.06 1.60 2.51
CA SER A 69 -6.92 1.48 1.33
C SER A 69 -8.31 0.99 1.70
N HIS A 70 -9.31 1.72 1.26
CA HIS A 70 -10.73 1.44 1.46
C HIS A 70 -11.32 0.87 0.17
N LEU A 71 -11.15 -0.44 -0.02
CA LEU A 71 -11.43 -1.11 -1.30
C LEU A 71 -12.87 -0.87 -1.78
N ASN A 72 -13.84 -1.05 -0.89
CA ASN A 72 -15.27 -0.91 -1.15
C ASN A 72 -15.75 0.50 -1.56
N THR A 73 -14.96 1.54 -1.30
CA THR A 73 -15.32 2.93 -1.62
C THR A 73 -14.41 3.56 -2.67
N ASN A 74 -13.39 2.81 -3.12
CA ASN A 74 -12.38 3.26 -4.06
C ASN A 74 -11.64 4.52 -3.57
N ARG A 75 -11.18 4.46 -2.32
CA ARG A 75 -10.51 5.56 -1.62
C ARG A 75 -9.30 5.03 -0.87
N CYS A 76 -8.32 5.88 -0.66
CA CYS A 76 -7.30 5.63 0.35
C CYS A 76 -7.09 6.88 1.19
N HIS A 77 -6.47 6.70 2.35
CA HIS A 77 -5.95 7.82 3.11
C HIS A 77 -4.48 7.61 3.41
N ILE A 78 -3.75 8.71 3.56
CA ILE A 78 -2.33 8.74 3.85
C ILE A 78 -2.01 9.93 4.73
N GLU A 79 -1.11 9.75 5.70
CA GLU A 79 -0.65 10.85 6.55
C GLU A 79 0.14 11.88 5.74
N ALA A 80 -0.23 13.16 5.89
CA ALA A 80 0.39 14.26 5.18
C ALA A 80 1.73 14.68 5.83
N VAL A 81 2.78 13.94 5.55
CA VAL A 81 4.14 14.24 6.04
C VAL A 81 4.85 15.21 5.10
N LEU A 82 5.74 16.05 5.64
CA LEU A 82 6.46 17.05 4.83
C LEU A 82 7.62 16.44 4.01
N THR A 83 8.11 15.28 4.43
CA THR A 83 9.25 14.60 3.83
C THR A 83 9.04 13.10 3.91
N ASN A 84 9.75 12.33 3.07
CA ASN A 84 9.83 10.89 3.23
C ASN A 84 10.35 10.58 4.64
N GLN A 85 9.62 9.74 5.36
CA GLN A 85 9.94 9.39 6.75
C GLN A 85 10.88 8.17 6.84
N HIS A 86 11.09 7.48 5.70
CA HIS A 86 12.00 6.36 5.56
C HIS A 86 12.97 6.61 4.39
N PRO A 87 14.28 6.30 4.52
CA PRO A 87 15.28 6.60 3.49
C PRO A 87 15.07 5.85 2.17
N HIS A 88 14.49 4.65 2.24
CA HIS A 88 14.31 3.76 1.07
C HIS A 88 12.85 3.57 0.65
N LEU A 89 11.90 4.11 1.42
CA LEU A 89 10.46 3.96 1.17
C LEU A 89 9.83 5.34 1.10
N SER A 90 9.66 5.84 -0.11
CA SER A 90 9.09 7.17 -0.32
C SER A 90 7.58 7.21 -0.11
N GLU A 91 7.04 8.39 0.20
CA GLU A 91 5.59 8.59 0.33
C GLU A 91 4.85 8.30 -0.99
N VAL A 92 5.48 8.59 -2.14
CA VAL A 92 4.91 8.29 -3.45
C VAL A 92 4.82 6.78 -3.72
N MET A 93 5.78 5.98 -3.27
CA MET A 93 5.66 4.51 -3.31
C MET A 93 4.49 4.05 -2.45
N ARG A 94 4.36 4.57 -1.22
CA ARG A 94 3.24 4.18 -0.36
C ARG A 94 1.91 4.54 -1.00
N LEU A 95 1.79 5.73 -1.60
CA LEU A 95 0.58 6.13 -2.29
C LEU A 95 0.25 5.21 -3.47
N ALA A 96 1.25 4.85 -4.28
CA ALA A 96 1.05 3.88 -5.37
C ALA A 96 0.63 2.50 -4.85
N TRP A 97 1.26 2.01 -3.78
CA TRP A 97 0.88 0.76 -3.12
C TRP A 97 -0.56 0.79 -2.61
N LEU A 98 -1.00 1.89 -2.00
CA LEU A 98 -2.38 2.05 -1.54
C LEU A 98 -3.37 2.00 -2.71
N LEU A 99 -3.08 2.75 -3.78
CA LEU A 99 -3.95 2.84 -4.95
C LEU A 99 -4.04 1.51 -5.72
N ALA A 100 -2.93 0.75 -5.80
CA ALA A 100 -2.87 -0.52 -6.51
C ALA A 100 -3.77 -1.61 -5.89
N GLN A 101 -4.21 -1.44 -4.64
CA GLN A 101 -5.10 -2.38 -3.97
C GLN A 101 -6.58 -2.19 -4.36
N LEU A 102 -6.98 -1.03 -4.88
CA LEU A 102 -8.39 -0.63 -4.92
C LEU A 102 -9.27 -1.47 -5.86
N GLY A 103 -8.69 -2.19 -6.83
CA GLY A 103 -9.46 -3.05 -7.74
C GLY A 103 -9.73 -4.46 -7.21
N PHE A 104 -9.24 -4.82 -6.03
CA PHE A 104 -9.34 -6.18 -5.50
C PHE A 104 -10.77 -6.65 -5.18
N GLU A 105 -11.75 -5.75 -5.09
CA GLU A 105 -13.17 -6.12 -4.88
C GLU A 105 -13.78 -6.85 -6.08
N ARG A 106 -13.17 -6.74 -7.28
CA ARG A 106 -13.72 -7.39 -8.48
C ARG A 106 -13.73 -8.92 -8.30
N PRO A 107 -14.80 -9.63 -8.70
CA PRO A 107 -14.95 -11.06 -8.44
C PRO A 107 -13.76 -11.93 -8.86
N ILE A 108 -13.10 -11.59 -9.98
CA ILE A 108 -11.92 -12.31 -10.47
C ILE A 108 -10.75 -12.36 -9.47
N TYR A 109 -10.69 -11.40 -8.54
CA TYR A 109 -9.68 -11.32 -7.49
C TYR A 109 -10.23 -11.71 -6.10
N SER A 110 -11.49 -11.40 -5.80
CA SER A 110 -12.07 -11.56 -4.46
C SER A 110 -12.78 -12.90 -4.21
N GLU A 111 -13.30 -13.60 -5.22
CA GLU A 111 -14.23 -14.72 -5.05
C GLU A 111 -13.70 -15.88 -4.18
N ARG A 112 -12.38 -16.09 -4.13
CA ARG A 112 -11.73 -17.19 -3.41
C ARG A 112 -11.12 -16.79 -2.06
N ILE A 113 -11.24 -15.53 -1.66
CA ILE A 113 -10.64 -14.98 -0.44
C ILE A 113 -11.78 -14.52 0.47
N HIS A 114 -11.70 -14.85 1.76
CA HIS A 114 -12.69 -14.37 2.72
C HIS A 114 -12.68 -12.83 2.79
N ALA A 115 -13.84 -12.20 2.90
CA ALA A 115 -13.96 -10.74 2.89
C ALA A 115 -13.06 -10.05 3.93
N ASP A 116 -12.96 -10.61 5.14
CA ASP A 116 -12.10 -10.07 6.22
C ASP A 116 -10.60 -10.17 5.92
N ARG A 117 -10.20 -11.09 5.03
CA ARG A 117 -8.80 -11.32 4.63
C ARG A 117 -8.43 -10.53 3.38
N LEU A 118 -9.41 -10.13 2.56
CA LEU A 118 -9.16 -9.48 1.28
C LEU A 118 -8.28 -8.22 1.40
N PRO A 119 -8.50 -7.29 2.36
CA PRO A 119 -7.61 -6.12 2.51
C PRO A 119 -6.16 -6.50 2.82
N VAL A 120 -5.97 -7.52 3.65
CA VAL A 120 -4.64 -8.02 4.01
C VAL A 120 -3.94 -8.63 2.80
N VAL A 121 -4.63 -9.53 2.08
CA VAL A 121 -4.08 -10.19 0.89
C VAL A 121 -3.80 -9.18 -0.23
N ALA A 122 -4.67 -8.18 -0.42
CA ALA A 122 -4.45 -7.08 -1.35
C ALA A 122 -3.20 -6.27 -0.98
N GLY A 123 -3.07 -5.87 0.29
CA GLY A 123 -1.90 -5.13 0.77
C GLY A 123 -0.59 -5.91 0.61
N LEU A 124 -0.59 -7.20 0.98
CA LEU A 124 0.58 -8.07 0.88
C LEU A 124 0.98 -8.36 -0.57
N SER A 125 0.02 -8.65 -1.45
CA SER A 125 0.31 -8.96 -2.86
C SER A 125 0.82 -7.76 -3.66
N MET A 126 0.39 -6.53 -3.30
CA MET A 126 0.83 -5.32 -3.99
C MET A 126 2.20 -4.80 -3.51
N LEU A 127 2.73 -5.34 -2.41
CA LEU A 127 4.03 -4.90 -1.86
C LEU A 127 5.20 -5.22 -2.81
N PRO A 128 5.38 -6.47 -3.26
CA PRO A 128 6.45 -6.78 -4.21
C PRO A 128 6.28 -6.07 -5.55
N ALA A 129 5.04 -5.95 -6.05
CA ALA A 129 4.75 -5.24 -7.29
C ALA A 129 5.13 -3.74 -7.22
N THR A 130 4.87 -3.09 -6.08
CA THR A 130 5.22 -1.69 -5.88
C THR A 130 6.72 -1.48 -5.79
N LEU A 131 7.42 -2.33 -5.03
CA LEU A 131 8.88 -2.25 -4.89
C LEU A 131 9.59 -2.57 -6.22
N TRP A 132 9.09 -3.56 -6.96
CA TRP A 132 9.54 -3.85 -8.32
C TRP A 132 9.36 -2.64 -9.25
N ALA A 133 8.18 -2.00 -9.23
CA ALA A 133 7.92 -0.80 -10.03
C ALA A 133 8.85 0.36 -9.68
N ALA A 134 9.14 0.58 -8.39
CA ALA A 134 10.09 1.59 -7.95
C ALA A 134 11.52 1.27 -8.39
N GLU A 135 11.91 0.00 -8.38
CA GLU A 135 13.19 -0.49 -8.91
C GLU A 135 13.31 -0.23 -10.43
N GLN A 136 12.27 -0.51 -11.22
CA GLN A 136 12.26 -0.23 -12.66
C GLN A 136 12.44 1.26 -12.99
N LEU A 137 12.03 2.15 -12.07
CA LEU A 137 12.18 3.59 -12.20
C LEU A 137 13.45 4.13 -11.53
N GLY A 138 14.26 3.26 -10.94
CA GLY A 138 15.58 3.59 -10.38
C GLY A 138 15.57 4.29 -9.03
N PHE A 139 14.48 4.20 -8.25
CA PHE A 139 14.38 4.85 -6.93
C PHE A 139 13.90 3.94 -5.80
N GLY A 140 13.89 2.63 -6.02
CA GLY A 140 13.65 1.60 -5.02
C GLY A 140 14.40 0.31 -5.37
N GLN A 141 14.22 -0.74 -4.57
CA GLN A 141 14.76 -2.07 -4.84
C GLN A 141 13.74 -3.11 -4.36
N LEU A 142 13.66 -4.24 -5.06
CA LEU A 142 12.91 -5.40 -4.57
C LEU A 142 13.87 -6.42 -3.96
N THR A 143 13.92 -6.43 -2.64
CA THR A 143 14.68 -7.38 -1.83
C THR A 143 13.86 -7.84 -0.63
N ALA A 144 14.24 -8.95 0.00
CA ALA A 144 13.64 -9.38 1.27
C ALA A 144 13.74 -8.27 2.33
N ASP A 145 14.87 -7.57 2.41
CA ASP A 145 15.06 -6.45 3.33
C ASP A 145 14.07 -5.31 3.06
N SER A 146 13.91 -4.89 1.81
CA SER A 146 12.98 -3.81 1.44
C SER A 146 11.51 -4.19 1.70
N LEU A 147 11.15 -5.46 1.51
CA LEU A 147 9.82 -5.98 1.85
C LEU A 147 9.60 -5.96 3.36
N ARG A 148 10.58 -6.41 4.14
CA ARG A 148 10.55 -6.39 5.61
C ARG A 148 10.41 -4.95 6.12
N GLU A 149 11.20 -4.02 5.60
CA GLU A 149 11.13 -2.60 5.94
C GLU A 149 9.74 -2.03 5.61
N ALA A 150 9.17 -2.36 4.45
CA ALA A 150 7.84 -1.90 4.06
C ALA A 150 6.74 -2.47 4.96
N LEU A 151 6.80 -3.77 5.29
CA LEU A 151 5.89 -4.43 6.23
C LEU A 151 5.94 -3.76 7.61
N GLU A 152 7.16 -3.50 8.11
CA GLU A 152 7.39 -2.87 9.41
C GLU A 152 6.94 -1.42 9.44
N PHE A 153 7.30 -0.65 8.41
CA PHE A 153 7.11 0.80 8.40
C PHE A 153 5.67 1.19 8.03
N TRP A 154 5.06 0.52 7.03
CA TRP A 154 3.69 0.78 6.63
C TRP A 154 2.65 0.04 7.48
N LYS A 155 3.08 -0.79 8.46
CA LYS A 155 2.24 -1.49 9.44
C LYS A 155 1.14 -2.34 8.81
N ILE A 156 1.52 -3.14 7.82
CA ILE A 156 0.60 -4.00 7.05
C ILE A 156 0.12 -5.17 7.92
N ASP A 157 -1.18 -5.46 7.86
CA ASP A 157 -1.86 -6.59 8.53
C ASP A 157 -1.88 -6.53 10.06
N ASN A 158 -0.72 -6.60 10.72
CA ASN A 158 -0.63 -6.67 12.17
C ASN A 158 0.58 -5.87 12.72
N PRO A 159 0.36 -4.76 13.44
CA PRO A 159 1.43 -3.94 13.99
C PRO A 159 2.23 -4.61 15.12
N ALA A 160 1.77 -5.77 15.63
CA ALA A 160 2.42 -6.51 16.72
C ALA A 160 3.37 -7.63 16.26
N ARG A 161 3.62 -7.78 14.95
CA ARG A 161 4.56 -8.79 14.43
C ARG A 161 5.97 -8.54 14.98
N SER A 162 6.62 -9.58 15.49
CA SER A 162 8.02 -9.53 15.89
C SER A 162 8.95 -9.40 14.67
N PRO A 163 10.18 -8.90 14.84
CA PRO A 163 11.15 -8.80 13.73
C PRO A 163 11.36 -10.12 12.97
N ALA A 164 11.38 -11.26 13.66
CA ALA A 164 11.52 -12.58 13.04
C ALA A 164 10.31 -12.98 12.19
N GLN A 165 9.09 -12.59 12.59
CA GLN A 165 7.88 -12.83 11.79
C GLN A 165 7.83 -11.92 10.56
N LEU A 166 8.31 -10.68 10.67
CA LEU A 166 8.43 -9.77 9.52
C LEU A 166 9.43 -10.30 8.50
N GLU A 167 10.58 -10.80 8.95
CA GLU A 167 11.59 -11.45 8.10
C GLU A 167 11.01 -12.67 7.36
N ALA A 168 10.35 -13.57 8.10
CA ALA A 168 9.74 -14.76 7.52
C ALA A 168 8.67 -14.40 6.48
N LEU A 169 7.80 -13.43 6.79
CA LEU A 169 6.79 -12.95 5.85
C LEU A 169 7.41 -12.32 4.61
N ALA A 170 8.44 -11.49 4.76
CA ALA A 170 9.15 -10.89 3.63
C ALA A 170 9.72 -11.95 2.68
N GLN A 171 10.31 -13.02 3.24
CA GLN A 171 10.81 -14.14 2.44
C GLN A 171 9.68 -14.91 1.72
N VAL A 172 8.54 -15.12 2.38
CA VAL A 172 7.34 -15.73 1.77
C VAL A 172 6.85 -14.87 0.61
N LEU A 173 6.76 -13.54 0.78
CA LEU A 173 6.32 -12.62 -0.27
C LEU A 173 7.26 -12.62 -1.47
N LEU A 174 8.57 -12.66 -1.24
CA LEU A 174 9.56 -12.69 -2.32
C LEU A 174 9.45 -13.98 -3.14
N VAL A 175 9.36 -15.15 -2.48
CA VAL A 175 9.20 -16.45 -3.16
C VAL A 175 7.87 -16.53 -3.92
N TRP A 176 6.79 -16.03 -3.30
CA TRP A 176 5.48 -15.93 -3.94
C TRP A 176 5.54 -15.07 -5.21
N TRP A 177 6.18 -13.91 -5.12
CA TRP A 177 6.36 -12.98 -6.24
C TRP A 177 7.17 -13.59 -7.39
N GLU A 178 8.29 -14.25 -7.09
CA GLU A 178 9.12 -14.95 -8.09
C GLU A 178 8.33 -16.07 -8.78
N THR A 179 7.51 -16.81 -8.02
CA THR A 179 6.67 -17.88 -8.57
C THR A 179 5.65 -17.31 -9.56
N LEU A 180 4.98 -16.23 -9.18
CA LEU A 180 3.98 -15.55 -10.00
C LEU A 180 4.60 -14.99 -11.29
N THR A 181 5.68 -14.22 -11.17
CA THR A 181 6.36 -13.57 -12.30
C THR A 181 7.12 -14.53 -13.21
N SER A 182 7.42 -15.74 -12.74
CA SER A 182 7.96 -16.80 -13.61
C SER A 182 6.94 -17.36 -14.62
N GLY A 183 5.67 -16.91 -14.58
CA GLY A 183 4.61 -17.36 -15.49
C GLY A 183 4.06 -18.75 -15.18
N LYS A 184 4.40 -19.32 -14.03
CA LYS A 184 3.98 -20.67 -13.63
C LYS A 184 2.54 -20.74 -13.13
N VAL A 185 1.96 -19.61 -12.72
CA VAL A 185 0.68 -19.57 -12.00
C VAL A 185 -0.11 -18.33 -12.40
N GLU A 186 -1.42 -18.51 -12.63
CA GLU A 186 -2.37 -17.42 -12.85
C GLU A 186 -2.58 -16.57 -11.58
N TRP A 187 -2.82 -15.27 -11.75
CA TRP A 187 -2.93 -14.32 -10.64
C TRP A 187 -3.93 -14.75 -9.56
N SER A 188 -5.13 -15.18 -9.95
CA SER A 188 -6.19 -15.63 -9.00
C SER A 188 -5.76 -16.85 -8.16
N VAL A 189 -4.95 -17.74 -8.73
CA VAL A 189 -4.41 -18.92 -8.03
C VAL A 189 -3.28 -18.49 -7.11
N ALA A 190 -2.41 -17.59 -7.56
CA ALA A 190 -1.34 -17.04 -6.75
C ALA A 190 -1.88 -16.30 -5.52
N LEU A 191 -2.93 -15.48 -5.66
CA LEU A 191 -3.59 -14.81 -4.54
C LEU A 191 -4.18 -15.79 -3.52
N THR A 192 -4.83 -16.86 -4.00
CA THR A 192 -5.36 -17.93 -3.11
C THR A 192 -4.23 -18.64 -2.37
N GLY A 193 -3.10 -18.86 -3.03
CA GLY A 193 -1.90 -19.41 -2.41
C GLY A 193 -1.35 -18.48 -1.31
N LEU A 194 -1.27 -17.17 -1.60
CA LEU A 194 -0.82 -16.17 -0.64
C LEU A 194 -1.70 -16.11 0.60
N ASP A 195 -3.02 -16.11 0.43
CA ASP A 195 -3.96 -16.13 1.56
C ASP A 195 -3.71 -17.33 2.48
N ARG A 196 -3.53 -18.53 1.91
CA ARG A 196 -3.23 -19.74 2.70
C ARG A 196 -1.89 -19.65 3.42
N MET A 197 -0.82 -19.21 2.74
CA MET A 197 0.51 -19.09 3.34
C MET A 197 0.54 -18.11 4.50
N THR A 198 -0.31 -17.08 4.47
CA THR A 198 -0.35 -15.99 5.45
C THR A 198 -1.47 -16.14 6.48
N SER A 199 -2.33 -17.15 6.34
CA SER A 199 -3.39 -17.46 7.32
C SER A 199 -2.94 -18.45 8.40
N MET A 200 -1.85 -19.19 8.20
CA MET A 200 -1.36 -20.21 9.15
C MET A 200 -0.58 -19.64 10.36
N GLU A 201 -0.56 -18.32 10.55
CA GLU A 201 0.10 -17.67 11.70
C GLU A 201 -0.86 -17.43 12.89
N GLY A 202 -2.05 -18.04 12.89
CA GLY A 202 -3.13 -17.81 13.86
C GLY A 202 -3.53 -19.01 14.75
N GLU A 203 -2.80 -20.12 14.74
CA GLU A 203 -2.94 -21.22 15.71
C GLU A 203 -1.68 -21.35 16.58
#